data_AF-A0A1Q6K407-F1
#
_entry.id   AF-A0A1Q6K407-F1
#
_cell.length_a   1.000
_cell.length_b   1.000
_cell.length_c   1.000
_cell.angle_alpha   90.00
_cell.angle_beta   90.00
_cell.angle_gamma   90.00
#
_symmetry.space_group_name_H-M   'P 1'
#
loop_
_entity.id
_entity.type
_entity.pdbx_description
1 polymer ?
#
loop_
_entity_poly.entity_id
_entity_poly.type
_entity_poly.pdbx_seq_one_letter_code
_entity_poly.pdbx_strand_id
1 'polypeptide(L)'
;MKKLSSKILLIVMAVTLILSLNATVNATAEDMAVLENANGDYLIYLNGHLNDEYSYAITTSADVEENNLNWYTAEDTKGNKVIKVSKDQVGSYLWVKIDDEIIKKAEPINISEVSTEAEINEMKTLTNRIKVDATQTITEETREENVIRTVTQGTLKITDDANAKYSYDVVLLNGENANCQELVNVMNKINSDMDIFESIKLSQEYTNLWNNIITNTEWKEVTNATIAQPVDAENGTQYVVLLKKELNGTTTYDAQVLTSKKETSEDEVKEVVKTETRSELPVTFDNPILFILLGVAVVAIVIIAIRIRSLSKKNEK
;
A
#
# COMPACT_ATOMS: atom_id res chain seq x y z
N MET A 1 40.62 44.76 -5.51
CA MET A 1 40.15 43.83 -4.45
C MET A 1 38.67 43.59 -4.64
N LYS A 2 38.29 42.51 -5.32
CA LYS A 2 36.88 42.10 -5.39
C LYS A 2 36.52 41.51 -4.03
N LYS A 3 35.48 42.05 -3.39
CA LYS A 3 34.79 41.50 -2.23
C LYS A 3 34.18 40.14 -2.62
N LEU A 4 35.02 39.11 -2.77
CA LEU A 4 34.54 37.74 -2.62
C LEU A 4 34.14 37.62 -1.16
N SER A 5 32.86 37.39 -0.98
CA SER A 5 32.08 37.78 0.17
C SER A 5 32.53 37.04 1.42
N SER A 6 32.79 37.80 2.48
CA SER A 6 32.95 37.34 3.86
C SER A 6 31.85 36.37 4.33
N LYS A 7 30.73 36.27 3.60
CA LYS A 7 29.64 35.32 3.83
C LYS A 7 29.97 33.88 3.39
N ILE A 8 30.72 33.69 2.30
CA ILE A 8 31.11 32.34 1.85
C ILE A 8 32.18 31.75 2.78
N LEU A 9 33.10 32.58 3.27
CA LEU A 9 34.12 32.13 4.24
C LEU A 9 33.50 31.79 5.61
N LEU A 10 32.45 32.51 6.03
CA LEU A 10 31.69 32.22 7.26
C LEU A 10 30.84 30.94 7.15
N ILE A 11 30.27 30.66 5.98
CA ILE A 11 29.53 29.42 5.74
C ILE A 11 30.48 28.22 5.70
N VAL A 12 31.65 28.35 5.07
CA VAL A 12 32.66 27.27 5.08
C VAL A 12 33.18 27.02 6.49
N MET A 13 33.40 28.06 7.31
CA MET A 13 33.75 27.90 8.73
C MET A 13 32.64 27.24 9.56
N ALA A 14 31.37 27.58 9.32
CA ALA A 14 30.22 26.97 9.99
C ALA A 14 30.04 25.48 9.60
N VAL A 15 30.25 25.13 8.33
CA VAL A 15 30.18 23.75 7.84
C VAL A 15 31.35 22.91 8.41
N THR A 16 32.55 23.48 8.55
CA THR A 16 33.65 22.80 9.24
C THR A 16 33.44 22.68 10.75
N LEU A 17 32.70 23.62 11.38
CA LEU A 17 32.39 23.53 12.82
C LEU A 17 31.36 22.42 13.11
N ILE A 18 30.38 22.22 12.21
CA ILE A 18 29.38 21.14 12.31
C ILE A 18 30.02 19.76 12.14
N LEU A 19 31.08 19.64 11.32
CA LEU A 19 31.88 18.41 11.20
C LEU A 19 32.82 18.17 12.40
N SER A 20 32.98 19.15 13.29
CA SER A 20 33.84 19.05 14.50
C SER A 20 33.05 18.97 15.81
N LEU A 21 31.72 18.89 15.75
CA LEU A 21 30.97 18.31 16.84
C LEU A 21 31.42 16.86 16.92
N ASN A 22 32.19 16.55 17.96
CA ASN A 22 32.43 15.19 18.40
C ASN A 22 31.07 14.55 18.72
N ALA A 23 30.35 14.10 17.68
CA ALA A 23 29.80 12.78 17.78
C ALA A 23 31.05 11.91 17.97
N THR A 24 31.31 11.49 19.19
CA THR A 24 31.60 10.08 19.38
C THR A 24 30.44 9.35 18.67
N VAL A 25 30.53 9.24 17.35
CA VAL A 25 29.84 8.20 16.60
C VAL A 25 30.43 6.98 17.23
N ASN A 26 29.66 6.40 18.15
CA ASN A 26 29.95 5.12 18.73
C ASN A 26 30.08 4.16 17.54
N ALA A 27 31.30 3.95 17.04
CA ALA A 27 31.60 2.93 16.05
C ALA A 27 31.16 1.53 16.56
N THR A 28 30.92 1.45 17.86
CA THR A 28 30.38 0.36 18.66
C THR A 28 28.88 0.11 18.47
N ALA A 29 28.10 1.07 17.93
CA ALA A 29 26.66 0.92 17.78
C ALA A 29 26.23 0.36 16.40
N GLU A 30 27.03 0.56 15.35
CA GLU A 30 26.68 0.13 13.99
C GLU A 30 26.89 -1.36 13.75
N ASP A 31 27.85 -1.98 14.43
CA ASP A 31 28.20 -3.40 14.28
C ASP A 31 27.53 -4.30 15.33
N MET A 32 26.72 -3.75 16.23
CA MET A 32 26.00 -4.48 17.27
C MET A 32 24.48 -4.25 17.21
N ALA A 33 23.70 -5.30 17.38
CA ALA A 33 22.24 -5.24 17.52
C ALA A 33 21.82 -5.89 18.84
N VAL A 34 20.95 -5.24 19.60
CA VAL A 34 20.58 -5.68 20.95
C VAL A 34 19.11 -6.10 21.01
N LEU A 35 18.87 -7.31 21.50
CA LEU A 35 17.54 -7.87 21.75
C LEU A 35 17.33 -8.05 23.26
N GLU A 36 16.26 -7.48 23.80
CA GLU A 36 15.78 -7.80 25.15
C GLU A 36 14.94 -9.08 25.11
N ASN A 37 15.30 -10.04 25.95
CA ASN A 37 14.58 -11.29 26.09
C ASN A 37 13.44 -11.19 27.12
N ALA A 38 12.60 -12.22 27.20
CA ALA A 38 11.45 -12.25 28.10
C ALA A 38 11.79 -12.12 29.60
N ASN A 39 13.04 -12.37 30.00
CA ASN A 39 13.50 -12.25 31.38
C ASN A 39 14.06 -10.84 31.69
N GLY A 40 14.15 -9.95 30.70
CA GLY A 40 14.73 -8.61 30.82
C GLY A 40 16.26 -8.58 30.74
N ASP A 41 16.89 -9.69 30.34
CA ASP A 41 18.31 -9.75 29.98
C ASP A 41 18.47 -9.49 28.48
N TYR A 42 19.71 -9.25 28.05
CA TYR A 42 20.02 -8.81 26.70
C TYR A 42 20.87 -9.83 25.93
N LEU A 43 20.55 -9.97 24.65
CA LEU A 43 21.35 -10.69 23.67
C LEU A 43 21.93 -9.66 22.69
N ILE A 44 23.24 -9.61 22.56
CA ILE A 44 23.91 -8.77 21.57
C ILE A 44 24.39 -9.64 20.42
N TYR A 45 24.01 -9.25 19.21
CA TYR A 45 24.39 -9.86 17.95
C TYR A 45 25.42 -8.97 17.25
N LEU A 46 26.48 -9.57 16.73
CA LEU A 46 27.54 -8.88 16.00
C LEU A 46 27.31 -9.01 14.50
N ASN A 47 27.39 -7.89 13.78
CA ASN A 47 27.21 -7.85 12.34
C ASN A 47 28.24 -8.75 11.65
N GLY A 48 27.78 -9.58 10.72
CA GLY A 48 28.64 -10.50 9.97
C GLY A 48 29.15 -11.73 10.74
N HIS A 49 28.92 -11.82 12.06
CA HIS A 49 29.48 -12.87 12.92
C HIS A 49 28.42 -13.78 13.56
N LEU A 50 27.21 -13.83 12.98
CA LEU A 50 26.12 -14.66 13.50
C LEU A 50 26.45 -16.17 13.51
N ASN A 51 27.33 -16.62 12.62
CA ASN A 51 27.72 -18.02 12.45
C ASN A 51 29.19 -18.28 12.80
N ASP A 52 29.93 -17.26 13.23
CA ASP A 52 31.36 -17.36 13.50
C ASP A 52 31.61 -17.73 14.96
N GLU A 53 32.50 -18.69 15.22
CA GLU A 53 32.90 -18.99 16.60
C GLU A 53 33.68 -17.82 17.19
N TYR A 54 33.12 -17.20 18.22
CA TYR A 54 33.78 -16.13 18.97
C TYR A 54 33.58 -16.31 20.47
N SER A 55 34.52 -15.77 21.24
CA SER A 55 34.44 -15.69 22.69
C SER A 55 34.29 -14.24 23.14
N TYR A 56 33.62 -14.03 24.26
CA TYR A 56 33.47 -12.72 24.87
C TYR A 56 33.76 -12.74 26.37
N ALA A 57 34.15 -11.58 26.91
CA ALA A 57 34.31 -11.36 28.34
C ALA A 57 33.66 -10.04 28.74
N ILE A 58 33.13 -9.96 29.95
CA ILE A 58 32.51 -8.75 30.51
C ILE A 58 33.25 -8.38 31.80
N THR A 59 33.71 -7.14 31.89
CA THR A 59 34.49 -6.63 33.02
C THR A 59 33.90 -5.34 33.58
N THR A 60 34.01 -5.13 34.89
CA THR A 60 33.55 -3.87 35.53
C THR A 60 34.53 -2.70 35.38
N SER A 61 35.74 -2.97 34.89
CA SER A 61 36.78 -1.98 34.58
C SER A 61 37.30 -2.18 33.15
N ALA A 62 37.69 -1.08 32.50
CA ALA A 62 38.28 -1.09 31.17
C ALA A 62 39.76 -1.54 31.18
N ASP A 63 40.44 -1.41 32.32
CA ASP A 63 41.90 -1.62 32.45
C ASP A 63 42.28 -3.05 32.86
N VAL A 64 41.41 -4.04 32.59
CA VAL A 64 41.70 -5.45 32.91
C VAL A 64 42.70 -6.02 31.92
N GLU A 65 43.78 -6.62 32.44
CA GLU A 65 44.75 -7.34 31.61
C GLU A 65 44.10 -8.58 30.96
N GLU A 66 44.45 -8.86 29.71
CA GLU A 66 43.86 -9.95 28.92
C GLU A 66 43.93 -11.32 29.61
N ASN A 67 45.05 -11.61 30.29
CA ASN A 67 45.26 -12.87 31.02
C ASN A 67 44.29 -13.07 32.20
N ASN A 68 43.61 -12.00 32.63
CA ASN A 68 42.63 -12.01 33.70
C ASN A 68 41.19 -12.01 33.19
N LEU A 69 40.98 -12.07 31.87
CA LEU A 69 39.64 -12.14 31.27
C LEU A 69 39.09 -13.57 31.37
N ASN A 70 37.84 -13.67 31.83
CA ASN A 70 37.08 -14.91 31.77
C ASN A 70 36.29 -14.94 30.46
N TRP A 71 36.67 -15.83 29.55
CA TRP A 71 36.06 -15.97 28.24
C TRP A 71 34.86 -16.91 28.26
N TYR A 72 33.79 -16.49 27.60
CA TYR A 72 32.53 -17.22 27.46
C TYR A 72 32.13 -17.32 26.00
N THR A 73 31.31 -18.32 25.69
CA THR A 73 30.65 -18.47 24.40
C THR A 73 29.16 -18.66 24.64
N ALA A 74 28.31 -18.13 23.78
CA ALA A 74 26.87 -18.35 23.88
C ALA A 74 26.21 -18.38 22.51
N GLU A 75 25.07 -19.06 22.47
CA GLU A 75 24.18 -19.12 21.32
C GLU A 75 22.73 -18.85 21.75
N ASP A 76 21.94 -18.37 20.78
CA ASP A 76 20.48 -18.26 20.89
C ASP A 76 19.79 -19.61 20.61
N THR A 77 18.46 -19.63 20.61
CA THR A 77 17.67 -20.85 20.37
C THR A 77 17.72 -21.35 18.92
N LYS A 78 18.23 -20.55 17.99
CA LYS A 78 18.37 -20.86 16.57
C LYS A 78 19.82 -21.17 16.17
N GLY A 79 20.75 -21.16 17.13
CA GLY A 79 22.16 -21.42 16.92
C GLY A 79 22.99 -20.19 16.49
N ASN A 80 22.40 -18.99 16.48
CA ASN A 80 23.16 -17.77 16.23
C ASN A 80 24.08 -17.49 17.41
N LYS A 81 25.31 -17.07 17.14
CA LYS A 81 26.29 -16.70 18.15
C LYS A 81 25.95 -15.35 18.74
N VAL A 82 25.89 -15.28 20.07
CA VAL A 82 25.45 -14.11 20.82
C VAL A 82 26.33 -13.82 22.02
N ILE A 83 26.27 -12.58 22.48
CA ILE A 83 26.79 -12.15 23.78
C ILE A 83 25.60 -12.02 24.73
N LYS A 84 25.60 -12.79 25.81
CA LYS A 84 24.56 -12.69 26.86
C LYS A 84 25.00 -11.67 27.90
N VAL A 85 24.17 -10.65 28.11
CA VAL A 85 24.40 -9.57 29.07
C VAL A 85 23.22 -9.51 30.03
N SER A 86 23.51 -9.67 31.31
CA SER A 86 22.50 -9.50 32.36
C SER A 86 22.27 -8.03 32.67
N LYS A 87 21.08 -7.68 33.17
CA LYS A 87 20.69 -6.28 33.40
C LYS A 87 21.62 -5.51 34.35
N ASP A 88 22.21 -6.18 35.33
CA ASP A 88 23.19 -5.63 36.26
C ASP A 88 24.58 -5.40 35.65
N GLN A 89 24.83 -5.92 34.44
CA GLN A 89 26.07 -5.75 33.71
C GLN A 89 26.04 -4.55 32.75
N VAL A 90 24.90 -3.85 32.61
CA VAL A 90 24.81 -2.62 31.81
C VAL A 90 25.75 -1.55 32.39
N GLY A 91 26.57 -0.93 31.54
CA GLY A 91 27.64 -0.01 31.95
C GLY A 91 28.98 -0.70 32.28
N SER A 92 29.06 -2.02 32.19
CA SER A 92 30.33 -2.77 32.18
C SER A 92 31.02 -2.66 30.80
N TYR A 93 32.18 -3.31 30.67
CA TYR A 93 33.01 -3.29 29.48
C TYR A 93 33.06 -4.68 28.83
N LEU A 94 32.88 -4.71 27.52
CA LEU A 94 32.84 -5.89 26.67
C LEU A 94 34.19 -6.10 25.98
N TRP A 95 34.62 -7.34 25.94
CA TRP A 95 35.73 -7.82 25.14
C TRP A 95 35.24 -8.92 24.23
N VAL A 96 35.65 -8.90 22.97
CA VAL A 96 35.31 -9.94 21.99
C VAL A 96 36.55 -10.39 21.26
N LYS A 97 36.67 -11.71 21.08
CA LYS A 97 37.81 -12.39 20.50
C LYS A 97 37.35 -13.41 19.44
N ILE A 98 37.88 -13.31 18.23
CA ILE A 98 37.63 -14.21 17.09
C ILE A 98 38.98 -14.74 16.61
N ASP A 99 39.13 -16.05 16.39
CA ASP A 99 40.39 -16.66 15.91
C ASP A 99 41.65 -16.21 16.66
N ASP A 100 41.52 -16.13 17.98
CA ASP A 100 42.52 -15.62 18.90
C ASP A 100 42.87 -14.12 18.84
N GLU A 101 42.22 -13.34 17.99
CA GLU A 101 42.39 -11.90 17.86
C GLU A 101 41.28 -11.11 18.59
N ILE A 102 41.67 -10.11 19.40
CA ILE A 102 40.71 -9.22 20.06
C ILE A 102 40.18 -8.21 19.04
N ILE A 103 38.91 -8.34 18.67
CA ILE A 103 38.22 -7.42 17.76
C ILE A 103 37.50 -6.28 18.48
N LYS A 104 37.12 -6.48 19.74
CA LYS A 104 36.53 -5.45 20.61
C LYS A 104 37.25 -5.44 21.95
N LYS A 105 37.75 -4.27 22.36
CA LYS A 105 38.61 -4.10 23.52
C LYS A 105 37.99 -3.13 24.52
N ALA A 106 37.59 -3.64 25.70
CA ALA A 106 37.02 -2.84 26.78
C ALA A 106 35.91 -1.88 26.30
N GLU A 107 35.00 -2.37 25.47
CA GLU A 107 33.96 -1.57 24.84
C GLU A 107 32.79 -1.36 25.81
N PRO A 108 32.37 -0.13 26.13
CA PRO A 108 31.29 0.07 27.08
C PRO A 108 29.98 -0.53 26.56
N ILE A 109 29.36 -1.37 27.40
CA ILE A 109 28.05 -1.96 27.11
C ILE A 109 26.98 -0.90 27.34
N ASN A 110 26.53 -0.30 26.23
CA ASN A 110 25.43 0.65 26.22
C ASN A 110 24.21 0.02 25.53
N ILE A 111 23.06 0.06 26.21
CA ILE A 111 21.79 -0.51 25.73
C ILE A 111 20.78 0.63 25.54
N SER A 112 21.17 1.64 24.75
CA SER A 112 20.31 2.77 24.41
C SER A 112 19.32 2.43 23.30
N GLU A 113 19.69 1.50 22.42
CA GLU A 113 18.88 1.05 21.28
C GLU A 113 18.69 -0.46 21.40
N VAL A 114 17.49 -0.84 21.84
CA VAL A 114 17.10 -2.23 22.06
C VAL A 114 15.77 -2.49 21.39
N SER A 115 15.61 -3.72 20.89
CA SER A 115 14.31 -4.22 20.45
C SER A 115 13.90 -5.44 21.25
N THR A 116 12.61 -5.71 21.25
CA THR A 116 12.02 -6.93 21.78
C THR A 116 11.57 -7.84 20.65
N GLU A 117 11.39 -9.13 20.94
CA GLU A 117 10.78 -10.05 19.96
C GLU A 117 9.37 -9.59 19.54
N ALA A 118 8.64 -8.96 20.45
CA ALA A 118 7.30 -8.44 20.18
C ALA A 118 7.33 -7.32 19.12
N GLU A 119 8.25 -6.35 19.23
CA GLU A 119 8.41 -5.26 18.26
C GLU A 119 8.83 -5.77 16.89
N ILE A 120 9.77 -6.72 16.83
CA ILE A 120 10.22 -7.33 15.58
C ILE A 120 9.05 -8.07 14.91
N ASN A 121 8.27 -8.83 15.68
CA ASN A 121 7.10 -9.54 15.17
C ASN A 121 6.01 -8.57 14.72
N GLU A 122 5.78 -7.49 15.48
CA GLU A 122 4.86 -6.43 15.07
C GLU A 122 5.29 -5.89 13.71
N MET A 123 6.52 -5.41 13.56
CA MET A 123 7.07 -4.93 12.28
C MET A 123 6.82 -5.96 11.16
N LYS A 124 7.17 -7.23 11.35
CA LYS A 124 7.03 -8.28 10.32
C LYS A 124 5.59 -8.54 9.86
N THR A 125 4.60 -8.19 10.67
CA THR A 125 3.18 -8.34 10.30
C THR A 125 2.62 -7.14 9.55
N LEU A 126 3.37 -6.04 9.42
CA LEU A 126 2.95 -4.88 8.63
C LEU A 126 2.50 -5.33 7.24
N THR A 127 1.48 -4.65 6.70
CA THR A 127 0.75 -4.95 5.46
C THR A 127 -0.18 -6.17 5.53
N ASN A 128 -0.22 -6.91 6.63
CA ASN A 128 -1.02 -8.13 6.75
C ASN A 128 -1.96 -8.15 7.97
N ARG A 129 -2.02 -7.06 8.74
CA ARG A 129 -2.82 -6.98 9.98
C ARG A 129 -4.29 -6.72 9.68
N ILE A 130 -4.59 -5.97 8.62
CA ILE A 130 -5.94 -5.65 8.18
C ILE A 130 -6.13 -6.19 6.77
N LYS A 131 -7.09 -7.10 6.60
CA LYS A 131 -7.38 -7.71 5.29
C LYS A 131 -8.04 -6.71 4.35
N VAL A 132 -7.48 -6.59 3.15
CA VAL A 132 -7.94 -5.68 2.11
C VAL A 132 -7.96 -6.35 0.73
N ASP A 133 -8.78 -5.83 -0.17
CA ASP A 133 -8.82 -6.18 -1.59
C ASP A 133 -8.61 -4.90 -2.42
N ALA A 134 -7.45 -4.80 -3.07
CA ALA A 134 -7.07 -3.67 -3.92
C ALA A 134 -7.34 -3.92 -5.42
N THR A 135 -8.10 -4.96 -5.77
CA THR A 135 -8.45 -5.29 -7.16
C THR A 135 -9.73 -4.62 -7.64
N GLN A 136 -10.51 -4.06 -6.72
CA GLN A 136 -11.80 -3.46 -6.99
C GLN A 136 -11.66 -2.10 -7.68
N THR A 137 -12.70 -1.71 -8.41
CA THR A 137 -12.80 -0.40 -9.07
C THR A 137 -14.17 0.22 -8.83
N ILE A 138 -14.23 1.54 -8.83
CA ILE A 138 -15.47 2.33 -8.90
C ILE A 138 -15.53 3.05 -10.24
N THR A 139 -16.71 3.14 -10.83
CA THR A 139 -16.93 3.87 -12.08
C THR A 139 -17.94 4.98 -11.84
N GLU A 140 -17.56 6.20 -12.19
CA GLU A 140 -18.43 7.36 -12.18
C GLU A 140 -18.69 7.83 -13.61
N GLU A 141 -19.94 8.17 -13.90
CA GLU A 141 -20.35 8.75 -15.18
C GLU A 141 -20.84 10.17 -14.94
N THR A 142 -20.25 11.13 -15.65
CA THR A 142 -20.75 12.50 -15.72
C THR A 142 -21.26 12.77 -17.13
N ARG A 143 -22.38 13.48 -17.22
CA ARG A 143 -22.93 13.93 -18.49
C ARG A 143 -22.84 15.44 -18.54
N GLU A 144 -22.05 15.95 -19.48
CA GLU A 144 -21.99 17.37 -19.84
C GLU A 144 -22.40 17.50 -21.31
N GLU A 145 -23.48 18.24 -21.57
CA GLU A 145 -24.09 18.40 -22.90
C GLU A 145 -24.35 17.04 -23.61
N ASN A 146 -23.64 16.81 -24.72
CA ASN A 146 -23.70 15.62 -25.57
C ASN A 146 -22.52 14.68 -25.31
N VAL A 147 -21.77 14.82 -24.22
CA VAL A 147 -20.64 13.93 -23.88
C VAL A 147 -20.96 13.20 -22.58
N ILE A 148 -20.88 11.87 -22.62
CA ILE A 148 -20.83 11.03 -21.41
C ILE A 148 -19.36 10.78 -21.15
N ARG A 149 -18.87 11.25 -20.01
CA ARG A 149 -17.52 10.97 -19.53
C ARG A 149 -17.61 9.89 -18.47
N THR A 150 -16.96 8.77 -18.70
CA THR A 150 -16.87 7.66 -17.76
C THR A 150 -15.45 7.61 -17.19
N VAL A 151 -15.34 7.64 -15.87
CA VAL A 151 -14.07 7.56 -15.14
C VAL A 151 -14.11 6.34 -14.24
N THR A 152 -13.21 5.38 -14.49
CA THR A 152 -13.04 4.20 -13.63
C THR A 152 -11.78 4.38 -12.81
N GLN A 153 -11.89 4.24 -11.48
CA GLN A 153 -10.81 4.39 -10.50
C GLN A 153 -10.67 3.13 -9.66
N GLY A 154 -9.44 2.76 -9.31
CA GLY A 154 -9.19 1.68 -8.34
C GLY A 154 -9.69 2.05 -6.93
N THR A 155 -10.09 1.03 -6.16
CA THR A 155 -10.47 1.18 -4.75
C THR A 155 -9.78 0.13 -3.90
N LEU A 156 -9.66 0.42 -2.61
CA LEU A 156 -9.19 -0.52 -1.61
C LEU A 156 -10.37 -0.87 -0.70
N LYS A 157 -10.82 -2.11 -0.77
CA LYS A 157 -11.94 -2.62 0.02
C LYS A 157 -11.43 -3.37 1.24
N ILE A 158 -11.89 -3.00 2.44
CA ILE A 158 -11.60 -3.73 3.67
C ILE A 158 -12.46 -4.99 3.70
N THR A 159 -11.81 -6.16 3.78
CA THR A 159 -12.44 -7.49 3.82
C THR A 159 -12.25 -8.18 5.17
N ASP A 160 -11.84 -7.41 6.17
CA ASP A 160 -11.61 -7.85 7.54
C ASP A 160 -12.91 -7.89 8.38
N ASP A 161 -12.83 -7.67 9.70
CA ASP A 161 -13.98 -7.79 10.60
C ASP A 161 -15.03 -6.69 10.35
N ALA A 162 -16.26 -7.09 10.01
CA ALA A 162 -17.37 -6.16 9.74
C ALA A 162 -17.88 -5.40 10.97
N ASN A 163 -17.59 -5.86 12.19
CA ASN A 163 -18.00 -5.20 13.44
C ASN A 163 -16.97 -4.15 13.91
N ALA A 164 -15.80 -4.09 13.29
CA ALA A 164 -14.78 -3.14 13.67
C ALA A 164 -15.04 -1.77 13.04
N LYS A 165 -14.61 -0.72 13.74
CA LYS A 165 -14.55 0.63 13.18
C LYS A 165 -13.22 0.82 12.46
N TYR A 166 -13.27 1.32 11.22
CA TYR A 166 -12.06 1.58 10.44
C TYR A 166 -11.88 3.08 10.19
N SER A 167 -10.63 3.50 10.19
CA SER A 167 -10.20 4.82 9.75
C SER A 167 -8.97 4.70 8.87
N TYR A 168 -8.73 5.69 8.03
CA TYR A 168 -7.65 5.66 7.05
C TYR A 168 -7.07 7.04 6.77
N ASP A 169 -5.90 7.05 6.16
CA ASP A 169 -5.42 8.19 5.38
C ASP A 169 -4.72 7.69 4.11
N VAL A 170 -4.70 8.52 3.07
CA VAL A 170 -4.06 8.20 1.79
C VAL A 170 -3.01 9.26 1.51
N VAL A 171 -1.74 8.83 1.54
CA VAL A 171 -0.59 9.73 1.40
C VAL A 171 0.09 9.47 0.06
N LEU A 172 0.28 10.53 -0.73
CA LEU A 172 0.98 10.47 -2.00
C LEU A 172 2.47 10.13 -1.79
N LEU A 173 2.98 9.13 -2.52
CA LEU A 173 4.40 8.80 -2.49
C LEU A 173 5.19 9.77 -3.38
N ASN A 174 5.66 10.86 -2.78
CA ASN A 174 6.51 11.87 -3.40
C ASN A 174 7.59 12.34 -2.41
N GLY A 175 8.49 13.22 -2.86
CA GLY A 175 9.58 13.74 -2.02
C GLY A 175 9.14 14.61 -0.84
N GLU A 176 7.89 15.07 -0.80
CA GLU A 176 7.33 15.83 0.33
C GLU A 176 6.93 14.90 1.48
N ASN A 177 6.62 13.63 1.18
CA ASN A 177 6.19 12.62 2.14
C ASN A 177 7.29 11.58 2.41
N ALA A 178 8.50 12.06 2.72
CA ALA A 178 9.70 11.23 2.89
C ALA A 178 9.51 10.08 3.92
N ASN A 179 8.76 10.31 5.01
CA ASN A 179 8.48 9.26 5.99
C ASN A 179 7.68 8.09 5.36
N CYS A 180 6.70 8.37 4.51
CA CYS A 180 5.94 7.32 3.83
C CYS A 180 6.78 6.61 2.76
N GLN A 181 7.73 7.29 2.12
CA GLN A 181 8.69 6.65 1.22
C GLN A 181 9.59 5.68 1.98
N GLU A 182 10.10 6.09 3.14
CA GLU A 182 10.92 5.22 3.98
C GLU A 182 10.10 4.02 4.52
N LEU A 183 8.82 4.23 4.83
CA LEU A 183 7.94 3.15 5.25
C LEU A 183 7.81 2.08 4.17
N VAL A 184 7.73 2.47 2.89
CA VAL A 184 7.73 1.53 1.76
C VAL A 184 9.06 0.78 1.66
N ASN A 185 10.19 1.43 1.92
CA ASN A 185 11.48 0.74 1.99
C ASN A 185 11.49 -0.33 3.09
N VAL A 186 10.95 -0.01 4.27
CA VAL A 186 10.78 -0.96 5.38
C VAL A 186 9.87 -2.13 4.96
N MET A 187 8.71 -1.86 4.35
CA MET A 187 7.81 -2.91 3.84
C MET A 187 8.50 -3.84 2.85
N ASN A 188 9.33 -3.31 1.95
CA ASN A 188 10.08 -4.11 0.98
C ASN A 188 11.14 -4.98 1.67
N LYS A 189 11.85 -4.43 2.66
CA LYS A 189 12.84 -5.19 3.46
C LYS A 189 12.18 -6.29 4.29
N ILE A 190 11.01 -6.04 4.89
CA ILE A 190 10.24 -7.06 5.65
C ILE A 190 9.95 -8.31 4.81
N ASN A 191 9.69 -8.13 3.51
CA ASN A 191 9.42 -9.21 2.57
C ASN A 191 10.69 -9.94 2.08
N SER A 192 11.88 -9.55 2.57
CA SER A 192 13.14 -10.21 2.25
C SER A 192 13.57 -11.19 3.36
N ASP A 193 14.42 -12.15 3.00
CA ASP A 193 15.01 -13.10 3.94
C ASP A 193 16.07 -12.39 4.80
N MET A 194 15.63 -11.71 5.86
CA MET A 194 16.51 -11.02 6.81
C MET A 194 17.01 -11.94 7.91
N ASP A 195 18.27 -11.75 8.30
CA ASP A 195 18.80 -12.36 9.52
C ASP A 195 18.29 -11.64 10.79
N ILE A 196 18.68 -12.14 11.98
CA ILE A 196 18.24 -11.58 13.26
C ILE A 196 18.85 -10.20 13.54
N PHE A 197 20.09 -9.95 13.11
CA PHE A 197 20.75 -8.66 13.27
C PHE A 197 20.02 -7.60 12.44
N GLU A 198 19.77 -7.89 11.17
CA GLU A 198 19.02 -7.04 10.25
C GLU A 198 17.59 -6.82 10.75
N SER A 199 16.93 -7.87 11.25
CA SER A 199 15.58 -7.78 11.82
C SER A 199 15.52 -6.83 13.02
N ILE A 200 16.51 -6.86 13.91
CA ILE A 200 16.57 -5.96 15.07
C ILE A 200 16.77 -4.52 14.59
N LYS A 201 17.78 -4.27 13.73
CA LYS A 201 18.07 -2.92 13.24
C LYS A 201 16.88 -2.31 12.49
N LEU A 202 16.25 -3.08 11.61
CA LEU A 202 15.07 -2.62 10.90
C LEU A 202 13.89 -2.34 11.85
N SER A 203 13.72 -3.15 12.91
CA SER A 203 12.69 -2.91 13.91
C SER A 203 12.88 -1.58 14.65
N GLN A 204 14.12 -1.19 14.94
CA GLN A 204 14.45 0.08 15.59
C GLN A 204 14.13 1.27 14.68
N GLU A 205 14.51 1.17 13.40
CA GLU A 205 14.16 2.16 12.36
C GLU A 205 12.64 2.28 12.21
N TYR A 206 11.95 1.14 12.11
CA TYR A 206 10.50 1.04 11.97
C TYR A 206 9.76 1.70 13.13
N THR A 207 10.12 1.41 14.39
CA THR A 207 9.39 1.94 15.56
C THR A 207 9.38 3.47 15.56
N ASN A 208 10.52 4.10 15.33
CA ASN A 208 10.62 5.57 15.29
C ASN A 208 9.84 6.17 14.11
N LEU A 209 10.00 5.56 12.93
CA LEU A 209 9.33 5.99 11.71
C LEU A 209 7.80 5.87 11.83
N TRP A 210 7.33 4.71 12.29
CA TRP A 210 5.92 4.39 12.42
C TRP A 210 5.23 5.30 13.43
N ASN A 211 5.85 5.52 14.60
CA ASN A 211 5.32 6.44 15.61
C ASN A 211 5.19 7.87 15.09
N ASN A 212 6.16 8.34 14.30
CA ASN A 212 6.09 9.65 13.65
C ASN A 212 4.91 9.73 12.66
N ILE A 213 4.75 8.72 11.80
CA ILE A 213 3.66 8.67 10.82
C ILE A 213 2.30 8.66 11.52
N ILE A 214 2.03 7.72 12.41
CA ILE A 214 0.70 7.55 13.02
C ILE A 214 0.28 8.75 13.87
N THR A 215 1.23 9.43 14.54
CA THR A 215 0.95 10.59 15.40
C THR A 215 0.56 11.83 14.60
N ASN A 216 1.11 11.98 13.39
CA ASN A 216 0.85 13.12 12.51
C ASN A 216 -0.22 12.83 11.45
N THR A 217 -0.81 11.64 11.45
CA THR A 217 -1.84 11.24 10.48
C THR A 217 -3.20 11.82 10.85
N GLU A 218 -3.86 12.45 9.89
CA GLU A 218 -5.25 12.91 10.01
C GLU A 218 -6.22 11.81 9.55
N TRP A 219 -6.71 11.03 10.52
CA TRP A 219 -7.56 9.88 10.27
C TRP A 219 -8.97 10.25 9.78
N LYS A 220 -9.36 9.67 8.64
CA LYS A 220 -10.70 9.77 8.05
C LYS A 220 -11.47 8.48 8.31
N GLU A 221 -12.77 8.57 8.62
CA GLU A 221 -13.60 7.38 8.82
C GLU A 221 -13.84 6.64 7.50
N VAL A 222 -13.71 5.31 7.50
CA VAL A 222 -14.03 4.48 6.33
C VAL A 222 -15.54 4.31 6.24
N THR A 223 -16.13 4.58 5.07
CA THR A 223 -17.54 4.32 4.79
C THR A 223 -17.69 3.12 3.86
N ASN A 224 -18.71 2.28 4.09
CA ASN A 224 -19.00 1.09 3.26
C ASN A 224 -17.79 0.15 3.06
N ALA A 225 -16.88 0.08 4.04
CA ALA A 225 -15.65 -0.69 3.98
C ALA A 225 -14.79 -0.42 2.71
N THR A 226 -14.91 0.77 2.11
CA THR A 226 -14.26 1.10 0.84
C THR A 226 -13.49 2.40 0.97
N ILE A 227 -12.27 2.40 0.46
CA ILE A 227 -11.39 3.57 0.37
C ILE A 227 -11.17 3.87 -1.11
N ALA A 228 -11.64 5.03 -1.55
CA ALA A 228 -11.44 5.51 -2.91
C ALA A 228 -10.04 6.11 -3.08
N GLN A 229 -9.51 6.05 -4.30
CA GLN A 229 -8.32 6.82 -4.66
C GLN A 229 -8.64 8.32 -4.68
N PRO A 230 -7.63 9.20 -4.52
CA PRO A 230 -7.82 10.62 -4.74
C PRO A 230 -8.39 10.91 -6.12
N VAL A 231 -9.33 11.86 -6.22
CA VAL A 231 -10.08 12.16 -7.46
C VAL A 231 -9.15 12.62 -8.59
N ASP A 232 -8.11 13.36 -8.21
CA ASP A 232 -7.06 13.90 -9.07
C ASP A 232 -5.93 12.90 -9.34
N ALA A 233 -5.98 11.68 -8.79
CA ALA A 233 -4.97 10.66 -9.03
C ALA A 233 -4.80 10.39 -10.53
N GLU A 234 -3.55 10.25 -10.97
CA GLU A 234 -3.20 9.82 -12.32
C GLU A 234 -2.95 8.30 -12.34
N ASN A 235 -3.06 7.69 -13.52
CA ASN A 235 -2.80 6.27 -13.68
C ASN A 235 -1.32 5.97 -13.39
N GLY A 236 -1.06 4.98 -12.54
CA GLY A 236 0.29 4.61 -12.10
C GLY A 236 0.83 5.37 -10.89
N THR A 237 0.14 6.41 -10.41
CA THR A 237 0.55 7.13 -9.20
C THR A 237 0.50 6.22 -7.98
N GLN A 238 1.51 6.25 -7.12
CA GLN A 238 1.58 5.39 -5.94
C GLN A 238 1.24 6.17 -4.66
N TYR A 239 0.56 5.48 -3.75
CA TYR A 239 0.14 6.00 -2.46
C TYR A 239 0.43 4.98 -1.36
N VAL A 240 0.65 5.47 -0.15
CA VAL A 240 0.53 4.67 1.07
C VAL A 240 -0.85 4.90 1.64
N VAL A 241 -1.61 3.82 1.82
CA VAL A 241 -2.87 3.83 2.55
C VAL A 241 -2.59 3.40 3.97
N LEU A 242 -2.67 4.34 4.90
CA LEU A 242 -2.58 4.07 6.34
C LEU A 242 -3.95 3.62 6.82
N LEU A 243 -3.99 2.58 7.65
CA LEU A 243 -5.22 1.98 8.15
C LEU A 243 -5.18 1.89 9.67
N LYS A 244 -6.33 2.16 10.28
CA LYS A 244 -6.58 2.01 11.72
C LYS A 244 -7.87 1.22 11.89
N LYS A 245 -7.82 0.19 12.73
CA LYS A 245 -8.95 -0.66 13.14
C LYS A 245 -9.14 -0.52 14.63
N GLU A 246 -10.38 -0.30 15.06
CA GLU A 246 -10.80 -0.30 16.47
C GLU A 246 -11.85 -1.40 16.68
N LEU A 247 -11.53 -2.38 17.52
CA LEU A 247 -12.41 -3.50 17.84
C LEU A 247 -12.24 -3.90 19.32
N ASN A 248 -13.34 -3.94 20.07
CA ASN A 248 -13.35 -4.36 21.49
C ASN A 248 -12.32 -3.63 22.39
N GLY A 249 -12.06 -2.34 22.12
CA GLY A 249 -11.07 -1.54 22.86
C GLY A 249 -9.62 -1.76 22.44
N THR A 250 -9.35 -2.65 21.49
CA THR A 250 -8.03 -2.82 20.86
C THR A 250 -7.93 -1.96 19.61
N THR A 251 -6.81 -1.26 19.46
CA THR A 251 -6.46 -0.54 18.24
C THR A 251 -5.39 -1.33 17.48
N THR A 252 -5.59 -1.52 16.19
CA THR A 252 -4.62 -2.13 15.27
C THR A 252 -4.35 -1.15 14.14
N TYR A 253 -3.09 -0.90 13.86
CA TYR A 253 -2.67 -0.07 12.73
C TYR A 253 -2.04 -0.93 11.66
N ASP A 254 -2.24 -0.57 10.40
CA ASP A 254 -1.64 -1.23 9.25
C ASP A 254 -1.36 -0.22 8.14
N ALA A 255 -0.61 -0.63 7.12
CA ALA A 255 -0.36 0.20 5.96
C ALA A 255 -0.28 -0.64 4.68
N GLN A 256 -0.72 -0.07 3.56
CA GLN A 256 -0.80 -0.74 2.26
C GLN A 256 -0.21 0.17 1.19
N VAL A 257 0.42 -0.42 0.17
CA VAL A 257 0.83 0.34 -1.02
C VAL A 257 -0.23 0.19 -2.09
N LEU A 258 -0.78 1.32 -2.53
CA LEU A 258 -1.78 1.39 -3.58
C LEU A 258 -1.19 2.04 -4.82
N THR A 259 -1.30 1.38 -5.97
CA THR A 259 -0.98 1.99 -7.27
C THR A 259 -2.28 2.35 -7.98
N SER A 260 -2.42 3.60 -8.37
CA SER A 260 -3.61 4.13 -9.00
C SER A 260 -3.86 3.49 -10.35
N LYS A 261 -5.13 3.13 -10.55
CA LYS A 261 -5.66 2.65 -11.83
C LYS A 261 -6.75 3.62 -12.21
N LYS A 262 -6.50 4.44 -13.23
CA LYS A 262 -7.48 5.40 -13.73
C LYS A 262 -7.63 5.24 -15.23
N GLU A 263 -8.85 4.92 -15.64
CA GLU A 263 -9.27 4.88 -17.04
C GLU A 263 -10.32 5.96 -17.25
N THR A 264 -10.21 6.69 -18.35
CA THR A 264 -11.19 7.72 -18.74
C THR A 264 -11.60 7.48 -20.18
N SER A 265 -12.90 7.37 -20.40
CA SER A 265 -13.50 7.32 -21.74
C SER A 265 -14.52 8.44 -21.91
N GLU A 266 -14.64 8.93 -23.13
CA GLU A 266 -15.61 9.94 -23.51
C GLU A 266 -16.42 9.40 -24.69
N ASP A 267 -17.73 9.33 -24.51
CA ASP A 267 -18.67 8.95 -25.55
C ASP A 267 -19.51 10.17 -25.95
N GLU A 268 -19.42 10.56 -27.22
CA GLU A 268 -20.35 11.52 -27.79
C GLU A 268 -21.74 10.90 -27.94
N VAL A 269 -22.68 11.37 -27.14
CA VAL A 269 -24.11 11.20 -27.36
C VAL A 269 -24.46 11.95 -28.64
N LYS A 270 -24.46 11.23 -29.77
CA LYS A 270 -25.10 11.73 -30.98
C LYS A 270 -26.53 12.06 -30.64
N GLU A 271 -26.89 13.34 -30.69
CA GLU A 271 -28.30 13.74 -30.74
C GLU A 271 -28.92 12.89 -31.85
N VAL A 272 -29.81 11.98 -31.47
CA VAL A 272 -30.75 11.43 -32.43
C VAL A 272 -31.59 12.63 -32.81
N VAL A 273 -31.21 13.31 -33.89
CA VAL A 273 -32.12 14.17 -34.62
C VAL A 273 -33.29 13.24 -34.86
N LYS A 274 -34.37 13.42 -34.09
CA LYS A 274 -35.68 12.98 -34.52
C LYS A 274 -35.89 13.80 -35.79
N THR A 275 -35.39 13.30 -36.91
CA THR A 275 -36.12 13.44 -38.14
C THR A 275 -37.48 12.89 -37.75
N GLU A 276 -38.41 13.80 -37.45
CA GLU A 276 -39.77 13.60 -37.88
C GLU A 276 -39.62 13.24 -39.36
N THR A 277 -39.50 11.94 -39.65
CA THR A 277 -40.17 11.43 -40.82
C THR A 277 -41.62 11.82 -40.57
N ARG A 278 -41.99 13.03 -41.01
CA ARG A 278 -43.28 13.20 -41.63
C ARG A 278 -43.31 12.09 -42.65
N SER A 279 -43.98 11.01 -42.28
CA SER A 279 -44.56 10.12 -43.24
C SER A 279 -45.43 11.05 -44.08
N GLU A 280 -44.90 11.54 -45.20
CA GLU A 280 -45.78 11.82 -46.31
C GLU A 280 -46.53 10.50 -46.46
N LEU A 281 -47.81 10.54 -46.09
CA LEU A 281 -48.74 9.45 -46.38
C LEU A 281 -48.36 8.95 -47.77
N PRO A 282 -48.06 7.65 -47.95
CA PRO A 282 -47.81 7.16 -49.29
C PRO A 282 -48.98 7.66 -50.12
N VAL A 283 -48.69 8.46 -51.13
CA VAL A 283 -49.70 8.88 -52.09
C VAL A 283 -50.24 7.57 -52.60
N THR A 284 -51.44 7.20 -52.15
CA THR A 284 -52.17 6.06 -52.65
C THR A 284 -52.46 6.43 -54.08
N PHE A 285 -51.52 6.13 -54.97
CA PHE A 285 -51.81 5.94 -56.37
C PHE A 285 -52.77 4.76 -56.39
N ASP A 286 -54.06 5.09 -56.25
CA ASP A 286 -55.17 4.25 -56.65
C ASP A 286 -54.82 3.74 -58.04
N ASN A 287 -54.30 2.51 -58.11
CA ASN A 287 -54.12 1.85 -59.37
C ASN A 287 -55.53 1.50 -59.85
N PRO A 288 -56.10 2.23 -60.84
CA PRO A 288 -57.50 2.04 -61.24
C PRO A 288 -57.76 0.62 -61.77
N ILE A 289 -56.69 -0.12 -62.09
CA ILE A 289 -56.73 -1.51 -62.52
C ILE A 289 -57.44 -2.41 -61.48
N LEU A 290 -57.26 -2.16 -60.17
CA LEU A 290 -57.89 -2.99 -59.14
C LEU A 290 -59.41 -2.78 -59.06
N PHE A 291 -59.87 -1.53 -59.22
CA PHE A 291 -61.29 -1.18 -59.28
C PHE A 291 -61.95 -1.69 -60.57
N ILE A 292 -61.22 -1.68 -61.69
CA ILE A 292 -61.68 -2.28 -62.96
C ILE A 292 -61.83 -3.80 -62.82
N LEU A 293 -60.87 -4.48 -62.21
CA LEU A 293 -60.94 -5.93 -61.94
C LEU A 293 -62.10 -6.29 -61.02
N LEU A 294 -62.35 -5.50 -59.96
CA LEU A 294 -63.47 -5.69 -59.06
C LEU A 294 -64.82 -5.48 -59.78
N GLY A 295 -64.91 -4.45 -60.63
CA GLY A 295 -66.12 -4.17 -61.43
C GLY A 295 -66.48 -5.32 -62.37
N VAL A 296 -65.49 -5.90 -63.06
CA VAL A 296 -65.70 -7.06 -63.95
C VAL A 296 -66.16 -8.30 -63.17
N ALA A 297 -65.59 -8.56 -61.99
CA ALA A 297 -65.97 -9.68 -61.14
C ALA A 297 -67.42 -9.56 -60.63
N VAL A 298 -67.85 -8.37 -60.22
CA VAL A 298 -69.22 -8.12 -59.74
C VAL A 298 -70.23 -8.33 -60.87
N VAL A 299 -69.95 -7.84 -62.09
CA VAL A 299 -70.84 -8.06 -63.25
C VAL A 299 -70.96 -9.55 -63.59
N ALA A 300 -69.85 -10.30 -63.55
CA ALA A 300 -69.87 -11.73 -63.79
C ALA A 300 -70.73 -12.49 -62.75
N ILE A 301 -70.62 -12.13 -61.46
CA ILE A 301 -71.43 -12.72 -60.38
C ILE A 301 -72.92 -12.41 -60.59
N VAL A 302 -73.27 -11.19 -60.97
CA VAL A 302 -74.67 -10.80 -61.25
C VAL A 302 -75.24 -11.58 -62.44
N ILE A 303 -74.47 -11.74 -63.53
CA ILE A 303 -74.89 -12.53 -64.70
C ILE A 303 -75.11 -14.00 -64.32
N ILE A 304 -74.20 -14.59 -63.53
CA ILE A 304 -74.34 -15.97 -63.03
C ILE A 304 -75.58 -16.10 -62.15
N ALA A 305 -75.81 -15.16 -61.23
CA ALA A 305 -76.97 -15.17 -60.35
C ALA A 305 -78.30 -15.05 -61.14
N ILE A 306 -78.36 -14.19 -62.16
CA ILE A 306 -79.52 -14.07 -63.05
C ILE A 306 -79.75 -15.39 -63.81
N ARG A 307 -78.68 -16.01 -64.33
CA ARG A 307 -78.77 -17.27 -65.07
C ARG A 307 -79.27 -18.42 -64.20
N ILE A 308 -78.76 -18.54 -62.96
CA ILE A 308 -79.24 -19.52 -61.96
C ILE A 308 -80.72 -19.28 -61.66
N ARG A 309 -81.13 -18.03 -61.46
CA ARG A 309 -82.54 -17.68 -61.17
C ARG A 309 -83.47 -17.91 -62.36
N SER A 310 -82.98 -17.79 -63.60
CA SER A 310 -83.77 -18.13 -64.79
C SER A 310 -83.90 -19.64 -65.02
N LEU A 311 -82.89 -20.42 -64.59
CA LEU A 311 -82.90 -21.88 -64.70
C LEU A 311 -83.78 -22.50 -63.60
N SER A 312 -83.83 -21.92 -62.40
CA SER A 312 -84.72 -22.37 -61.33
C SER A 312 -86.21 -22.11 -61.66
N LYS A 313 -86.52 -21.08 -62.45
CA LYS A 313 -87.88 -20.81 -62.94
C LYS A 313 -88.31 -21.66 -64.14
N LYS A 314 -87.42 -22.49 -64.70
CA LYS A 314 -87.75 -23.40 -65.82
C LYS A 314 -88.06 -24.83 -65.37
N ASN A 315 -87.86 -25.15 -64.08
CA ASN A 315 -88.11 -26.45 -63.48
C ASN A 315 -89.32 -26.48 -62.51
N GLU A 316 -90.13 -25.43 -62.47
CA GLU A 316 -91.49 -25.45 -61.90
C GLU A 316 -92.51 -25.36 -63.04
N LYS A 317 -92.78 -26.49 -63.67
CA LYS A 317 -94.03 -26.80 -64.39
C LYS A 317 -94.26 -28.29 -64.38
#